data_AF-A0A915MFH0-F1
#
_entry.id   AF-A0A915MFH0-F1
#
_cell.length_a   1.000
_cell.length_b   1.000
_cell.length_c   1.000
_cell.angle_alpha   90.00
_cell.angle_beta   90.00
_cell.angle_gamma   90.00
#
_symmetry.space_group_name_H-M   'P 1'
#
loop_
_entity.id
_entity.type
_entity.pdbx_description
1 polymer ?
#
loop_
_entity_poly.entity_id
_entity_poly.type
_entity_poly.pdbx_seq_one_letter_code
_entity_poly.pdbx_strand_id
1 'polypeptide(L)'
;MRNSHCYKIMFCIGVIDMMALLDAGLLTGYLGYNGYVFCSSPRLIYIAGAYAMFCWSAESTMEVVLAINRCAELWSNVLADKLFSGIHKI
;
A
#
# COMPACT_ATOMS: atom_id res chain seq x y z
N MET A 1 -18.33 12.74 -13.04
CA MET A 1 -16.90 13.01 -12.80
C MET A 1 -16.62 13.57 -11.40
N ARG A 2 -17.19 13.01 -10.31
CA ARG A 2 -16.91 13.49 -8.95
C ARG A 2 -17.02 12.37 -7.91
N ASN A 3 -16.07 11.44 -7.92
CA ASN A 3 -15.79 10.59 -6.77
C ASN A 3 -14.36 10.89 -6.30
N SER A 4 -14.14 12.10 -5.78
CA SER A 4 -12.83 12.56 -5.29
C SER A 4 -12.24 11.62 -4.22
N HIS A 5 -13.09 10.85 -3.54
CA HIS A 5 -12.70 9.81 -2.59
C HIS A 5 -12.00 8.62 -3.25
N CYS A 6 -12.55 8.10 -4.35
CA CYS A 6 -11.99 6.94 -5.05
C CYS A 6 -10.63 7.28 -5.68
N TYR A 7 -10.49 8.50 -6.23
CA TYR A 7 -9.22 8.98 -6.76
C TYR A 7 -8.13 9.10 -5.68
N LYS A 8 -8.46 9.58 -4.48
CA LYS A 8 -7.52 9.63 -3.35
C LYS A 8 -7.02 8.25 -2.93
N ILE A 9 -7.92 7.26 -2.84
CA ILE A 9 -7.55 5.89 -2.47
C ILE A 9 -6.65 5.27 -3.54
N MET A 10 -7.03 5.38 -4.82
CA MET A 10 -6.22 4.87 -5.94
C MET A 10 -4.84 5.53 -6.01
N PHE A 11 -4.74 6.83 -5.73
CA PHE A 11 -3.46 7.53 -5.66
C PHE A 11 -2.57 7.01 -4.53
N CYS A 12 -3.12 6.81 -3.32
CA CYS A 12 -2.37 6.24 -2.20
C CYS A 12 -1.86 4.82 -2.51
N ILE A 13 -2.70 3.96 -3.11
CA ILE A 13 -2.30 2.61 -3.53
C ILE A 13 -1.14 2.69 -4.53
N GLY A 14 -1.25 3.54 -5.55
CA GLY A 14 -0.19 3.70 -6.55
C GLY A 14 1.14 4.19 -5.95
N VAL A 15 1.12 5.04 -4.94
CA VAL A 15 2.34 5.45 -4.23
C VAL A 15 2.97 4.29 -3.47
N ILE A 16 2.15 3.44 -2.83
CA ILE A 16 2.64 2.26 -2.09
C ILE A 16 3.19 1.21 -3.04
N ASP A 17 2.55 0.97 -4.17
CA ASP A 17 3.02 0.05 -5.21
C ASP A 17 4.39 0.46 -5.75
N MET A 18 4.60 1.76 -5.99
CA MET A 18 5.91 2.28 -6.39
C MET A 18 6.98 2.06 -5.31
N MET A 19 6.64 2.19 -4.02
CA MET A 19 7.56 1.87 -2.93
C MET A 19 7.86 0.37 -2.85
N ALA A 20 6.85 -0.48 -3.01
CA ALA A 20 7.02 -1.94 -3.03
C ALA A 20 7.90 -2.41 -4.19
N LEU A 21 7.77 -1.79 -5.37
CA LEU A 21 8.64 -2.05 -6.52
C LEU A 21 10.11 -1.68 -6.25
N LEU A 22 10.36 -0.61 -5.50
CA LEU A 22 11.71 -0.23 -5.09
C LEU A 22 12.33 -1.27 -4.15
N ASP A 23 11.54 -1.84 -3.24
CA ASP A 23 12.01 -2.91 -2.35
C ASP A 23 12.24 -4.24 -3.08
N ALA A 24 11.26 -4.64 -3.90
CA ALA A 24 11.30 -5.90 -4.64
C ALA A 24 12.38 -5.89 -5.74
N GLY A 25 12.60 -4.75 -6.39
CA GLY A 25 13.57 -4.62 -7.47
C GLY A 25 14.95 -4.17 -6.97
N LEU A 26 15.02 -2.96 -6.42
CA LEU A 26 16.26 -2.26 -6.14
C LEU A 26 16.96 -2.82 -4.90
N LEU A 27 16.21 -2.98 -3.79
CA LEU A 27 16.76 -3.48 -2.54
C LEU A 27 17.13 -4.97 -2.66
N THR A 28 16.20 -5.80 -3.13
CA THR A 28 16.45 -7.23 -3.34
C THR A 28 17.56 -7.46 -4.38
N GLY A 29 17.58 -6.68 -5.47
CA GLY A 29 18.64 -6.74 -6.48
C GLY A 29 20.01 -6.34 -5.94
N TYR A 30 20.09 -5.30 -5.10
CA TYR A 30 21.33 -4.88 -4.45
C TYR A 30 21.86 -5.95 -3.48
N LEU A 31 20.96 -6.53 -2.66
CA LEU A 31 21.31 -7.61 -1.74
C LEU A 31 21.79 -8.86 -2.51
N GLY A 32 21.12 -9.20 -3.60
CA GLY A 32 21.46 -10.33 -4.46
C GLY A 32 22.79 -10.14 -5.18
N TYR A 33 23.06 -8.95 -5.74
CA TYR A 33 24.32 -8.64 -6.43
C TYR A 33 25.53 -8.76 -5.50
N ASN A 34 25.39 -8.28 -4.26
CA ASN A 34 26.46 -8.36 -3.26
C ASN A 34 26.50 -9.70 -2.51
N GLY A 35 25.56 -10.62 -2.75
CA GLY A 35 25.47 -11.89 -2.03
C GLY A 35 25.21 -11.76 -0.52
N TYR A 36 24.56 -10.66 -0.09
CA TYR A 36 24.29 -10.42 1.32
C TYR A 36 23.27 -11.43 1.85
N VAL A 37 23.75 -12.33 2.72
CA VAL A 37 22.91 -13.25 3.51
C VAL A 37 22.65 -12.70 4.90
N PHE A 38 21.63 -13.22 5.59
CA PHE A 38 21.23 -12.78 6.93
C PHE A 38 22.42 -12.72 7.92
N CYS A 39 23.39 -13.64 7.76
CA CYS A 39 24.59 -13.71 8.58
C CYS A 39 25.62 -12.60 8.33
N SER A 40 25.64 -11.94 7.16
CA SER A 40 26.62 -10.88 6.84
C SER A 40 26.20 -9.51 7.37
N SER A 41 24.90 -9.20 7.33
CA SER A 41 24.37 -7.90 7.76
C SER A 41 22.93 -8.04 8.26
N PRO A 42 22.74 -8.58 9.48
CA PRO A 42 21.41 -8.92 10.00
C PRO A 42 20.53 -7.68 10.19
N ARG A 43 21.10 -6.53 10.54
CA ARG A 43 20.33 -5.29 10.75
C ARG A 43 19.73 -4.75 9.46
N LEU A 44 20.50 -4.78 8.36
CA LEU A 44 20.04 -4.29 7.05
C LEU A 44 18.94 -5.18 6.50
N ILE A 45 19.13 -6.50 6.51
CA ILE A 45 18.16 -7.46 5.99
C ILE A 45 16.87 -7.46 6.83
N TYR A 46 16.99 -7.31 8.16
CA TYR A 46 15.82 -7.23 9.03
C TYR A 46 14.98 -5.98 8.76
N ILE A 47 15.62 -4.80 8.66
CA ILE A 47 14.92 -3.54 8.38
C ILE A 47 14.29 -3.58 6.98
N ALA A 48 15.02 -4.05 5.98
CA ALA A 48 14.55 -4.24 4.61
C ALA A 48 13.31 -5.15 4.54
N GLY A 49 13.39 -6.33 5.16
CA GLY A 49 12.28 -7.28 5.18
C GLY A 49 11.07 -6.75 5.95
N ALA A 50 11.29 -6.07 7.08
CA ALA A 50 10.21 -5.44 7.84
C ALA A 50 9.50 -4.33 7.03
N TYR A 51 10.25 -3.52 6.30
CA TYR A 51 9.70 -2.47 5.44
C TYR A 51 8.90 -3.06 4.27
N ALA A 52 9.43 -4.07 3.59
CA ALA A 52 8.71 -4.76 2.52
C ALA A 52 7.39 -5.39 3.01
N MET A 53 7.40 -6.05 4.17
CA MET A 53 6.19 -6.64 4.77
C MET A 53 5.17 -5.56 5.19
N PHE A 54 5.64 -4.41 5.66
CA PHE A 54 4.78 -3.27 5.98
C PHE A 54 4.09 -2.73 4.72
N CYS A 55 4.85 -2.47 3.65
CA CYS A 55 4.31 -1.98 2.38
C CYS A 55 3.27 -2.96 1.82
N TRP A 56 3.57 -4.26 1.80
CA TRP A 56 2.65 -5.29 1.30
C TRP A 56 1.35 -5.35 2.11
N SER A 57 1.45 -5.33 3.44
CA SER A 57 0.28 -5.35 4.31
C SER A 57 -0.58 -4.09 4.16
N ALA A 58 0.06 -2.93 3.97
CA ALA A 58 -0.62 -1.66 3.74
C ALA A 58 -1.36 -1.66 2.40
N GLU A 59 -0.72 -2.15 1.34
CA GLU A 59 -1.31 -2.29 0.01
C GLU A 59 -2.58 -3.15 0.04
N SER A 60 -2.47 -4.38 0.56
CA SER A 60 -3.62 -5.30 0.63
C SER A 60 -4.78 -4.72 1.43
N THR A 61 -4.48 -3.97 2.51
CA THR A 61 -5.52 -3.30 3.30
C THR A 61 -6.22 -2.21 2.48
N MET A 62 -5.48 -1.42 1.69
CA MET A 62 -6.05 -0.37 0.85
C MET A 62 -6.87 -0.93 -0.31
N GLU A 63 -6.48 -2.05 -0.90
CA GLU A 63 -7.27 -2.75 -1.90
C GLU A 63 -8.60 -3.25 -1.35
N VAL A 64 -8.62 -3.78 -0.12
CA VAL A 64 -9.86 -4.17 0.56
C VAL A 64 -10.76 -2.95 0.80
N VAL A 65 -10.19 -1.83 1.24
CA VAL A 65 -10.94 -0.57 1.40
C VAL A 65 -11.52 -0.08 0.07
N LEU A 66 -10.76 -0.20 -1.03
CA LEU A 66 -11.23 0.14 -2.36
C LEU A 66 -12.37 -0.79 -2.82
N ALA A 67 -12.26 -2.10 -2.57
CA ALA A 67 -13.31 -3.07 -2.88
C ALA A 67 -14.61 -2.75 -2.12
N ILE A 68 -14.50 -2.41 -0.83
CA ILE A 68 -15.65 -1.96 -0.03
C ILE A 68 -16.23 -0.68 -0.62
N ASN A 69 -15.40 0.29 -1.02
CA ASN A 69 -15.86 1.52 -1.65
C ASN A 69 -16.65 1.24 -2.95
N ARG A 70 -16.21 0.27 -3.77
CA ARG A 70 -16.94 -0.16 -4.98
C ARG A 70 -18.26 -0.87 -4.66
N CYS A 71 -18.27 -1.74 -3.66
CA CYS A 71 -19.51 -2.41 -3.22
C CYS A 71 -20.52 -1.40 -2.66
N ALA A 72 -20.06 -0.38 -1.92
CA ALA A 72 -20.89 0.68 -1.38
C ALA A 72 -21.48 1.59 -2.48
N GLU A 73 -20.67 1.95 -3.50
CA GLU A 73 -21.15 2.65 -4.70
C GLU A 73 -22.27 1.87 -5.42
N LEU A 74 -22.20 0.53 -5.48
CA LEU A 74 -23.25 -0.32 -6.07
C LEU A 74 -24.54 -0.37 -5.23
N TRP A 75 -24.42 -0.37 -3.89
CA TRP A 75 -25.58 -0.57 -3.00
C TRP A 75 -26.35 0.73 -2.72
N SER A 76 -25.67 1.84 -2.41
CA SER A 76 -26.25 3.19 -2.43
C SER A 76 -25.15 4.25 -2.19
N ASN A 77 -25.20 5.35 -2.95
CA ASN A 77 -24.25 6.47 -2.81
C ASN A 77 -24.24 7.10 -1.39
N VAL A 78 -25.31 6.94 -0.60
CA VAL A 78 -25.47 7.52 0.76
C VAL A 78 -24.62 6.79 1.81
N LEU A 79 -24.36 5.50 1.62
CA LEU A 79 -23.55 4.71 2.56
C LEU A 79 -22.06 5.04 2.43
N ALA A 80 -21.59 5.31 1.21
CA ALA A 80 -20.22 5.74 0.94
C ALA A 80 -19.89 7.09 1.62
N ASP A 81 -20.81 8.07 1.56
CA ASP A 81 -20.64 9.36 2.22
C ASP A 81 -20.60 9.24 3.76
N LYS A 82 -21.38 8.33 4.35
CA LYS A 82 -21.36 8.10 5.80
C LYS A 82 -20.10 7.37 6.28
N LEU A 83 -19.60 6.41 5.51
CA LEU A 83 -18.42 5.62 5.89
C LEU A 83 -17.11 6.42 5.78
N PHE A 84 -17.02 7.32 4.79
CA PHE A 84 -15.80 8.08 4.49
C PHE A 84 -15.81 9.54 4.96
N SER A 85 -16.89 10.00 5.61
CA SER A 85 -16.98 11.32 6.26
C SER A 85 -15.81 11.60 7.22
N GLY A 86 -15.28 10.57 7.90
CA GLY A 86 -14.14 10.71 8.82
C GLY A 86 -12.79 11.03 8.16
N ILE A 87 -12.57 10.69 6.89
CA ILE A 87 -11.31 10.97 6.17
C ILE A 87 -11.22 12.44 5.72
N HIS A 88 -12.33 13.19 5.80
CA HIS A 88 -12.39 14.60 5.39
C HIS A 88 -11.54 15.54 6.28
N LYS A 89 -11.11 15.11 7.47
CA LYS A 89 -10.44 15.97 8.45
C LYS A 89 -8.92 15.76 8.58
N ILE A 90 -8.27 15.29 7.52
CA ILE A 90 -6.81 15.26 7.36
C ILE A 90 -6.42 16.04 6.11
#